data_AF-A0A2W5KYL4-F1
#
_entry.id   AF-A0A2W5KYL4-F1
#
_cell.length_a   1.000
_cell.length_b   1.000
_cell.length_c   1.000
_cell.angle_alpha   90.00
_cell.angle_beta   90.00
_cell.angle_gamma   90.00
#
_symmetry.space_group_name_H-M   'P 1'
#
loop_
_entity.id
_entity.type
_entity.pdbx_description
1 polymer ?
#
loop_
_entity_poly.entity_id
_entity_poly.type
_entity_poly.pdbx_seq_one_letter_code
_entity_poly.pdbx_strand_id
1 'polypeptide(L)'
;MDANTEITLDGLHAAIVVAIRGQFPSLDFVEAYSEDRDKIPTPACLVELTEFEADADTDPGTGQLSGVANFSARFLMGFRQPGLLPKLEIRKLALAFAAFAHKQRWGQPVGAAQVVGAWPDDFDPELDQYEVWRVEWRQTIDLGETVWKPTPIPTTVHLGTAPAIGPGHVDDYEQIAGE
;
A
#
# COMPACT_ATOMS: atom_id res chain seq x y z
N MET A 1 11.59 -18.14 -4.81
CA MET A 1 10.62 -17.63 -3.82
C MET A 1 9.62 -16.87 -4.64
N ASP A 2 8.46 -17.45 -4.89
CA ASP A 2 7.44 -16.84 -5.73
C ASP A 2 6.88 -15.65 -4.94
N ALA A 3 7.23 -14.43 -5.37
CA ALA A 3 6.75 -13.23 -4.72
C ALA A 3 5.24 -13.13 -5.01
N ASN A 4 4.41 -13.25 -3.98
CA ASN A 4 3.00 -12.93 -4.11
C ASN A 4 2.88 -11.41 -4.35
N THR A 5 2.57 -11.03 -5.59
CA THR A 5 2.43 -9.63 -6.02
C THR A 5 0.99 -9.15 -5.91
N GLU A 6 0.05 -10.02 -5.51
CA GLU A 6 -1.36 -9.67 -5.45
C GLU A 6 -1.65 -8.84 -4.19
N ILE A 7 -2.38 -7.73 -4.39
CA ILE A 7 -2.84 -6.83 -3.35
C ILE A 7 -4.32 -6.54 -3.58
N THR A 8 -5.07 -6.42 -2.49
CA THR A 8 -6.44 -5.88 -2.52
C THR A 8 -6.44 -4.48 -1.94
N LEU A 9 -7.36 -3.64 -2.41
CA LEU A 9 -7.49 -2.27 -1.89
C LEU A 9 -7.81 -2.27 -0.39
N ASP A 10 -8.64 -3.20 0.07
CA ASP A 10 -8.96 -3.40 1.49
C ASP A 10 -7.71 -3.80 2.29
N GLY A 11 -6.92 -4.75 1.77
CA GLY A 11 -5.68 -5.21 2.41
C GLY A 11 -4.63 -4.10 2.51
N LEU A 12 -4.56 -3.22 1.50
CA LEU A 12 -3.67 -2.07 1.52
C LEU A 12 -4.12 -1.03 2.54
N HIS A 13 -5.40 -0.66 2.58
CA HIS A 13 -5.92 0.28 3.58
C HIS A 13 -5.75 -0.26 5.00
N ALA A 14 -6.05 -1.54 5.23
CA ALA A 14 -5.86 -2.19 6.53
C ALA A 14 -4.39 -2.12 6.97
N ALA A 15 -3.45 -2.40 6.06
CA ALA A 15 -2.03 -2.33 6.35
C ALA A 15 -1.54 -0.90 6.67
N ILE A 16 -2.04 0.10 5.93
CA ILE A 16 -1.74 1.51 6.21
C ILE A 16 -2.26 1.90 7.61
N VAL A 17 -3.52 1.58 7.93
CA VAL A 17 -4.12 1.87 9.24
C VAL A 17 -3.36 1.19 10.38
N VAL A 18 -2.98 -0.08 10.22
CA VAL A 18 -2.17 -0.80 11.21
C VAL A 18 -0.81 -0.14 11.40
N ALA A 19 -0.14 0.24 10.31
CA ALA A 19 1.17 0.91 10.37
C ALA A 19 1.07 2.27 11.10
N ILE A 20 0.04 3.06 10.80
CA ILE A 20 -0.19 4.36 11.46
C ILE A 20 -0.47 4.17 12.96
N ARG A 21 -1.38 3.26 13.33
CA ARG A 21 -1.68 2.97 14.75
C ARG A 21 -0.44 2.51 15.52
N GLY A 22 0.39 1.68 14.90
CA GLY A 22 1.64 1.20 15.50
C GLY A 22 2.68 2.30 15.71
N GLN A 23 2.81 3.22 14.74
CA GLN A 23 3.79 4.30 14.80
C GLN A 23 3.33 5.49 15.66
N PHE A 24 2.03 5.75 15.72
CA PHE A 24 1.44 6.93 16.38
C PHE A 24 0.42 6.49 17.45
N PRO A 25 0.88 5.89 18.56
CA PRO A 25 -0.01 5.39 19.62
C PRO A 25 -0.76 6.51 20.38
N SER A 26 -0.42 7.78 20.13
CA SER A 26 -1.14 8.95 20.65
C SER A 26 -2.40 9.30 19.87
N LEU A 27 -2.67 8.62 18.75
CA LEU A 27 -3.91 8.77 18.00
C LEU A 27 -4.98 7.90 18.66
N ASP A 28 -6.07 8.53 19.09
CA ASP A 28 -7.22 7.85 19.68
C ASP A 28 -8.09 7.17 18.61
N PHE A 29 -8.01 7.66 17.37
CA PHE A 29 -8.80 7.16 16.25
C PHE A 29 -7.99 7.14 14.95
N VAL A 30 -7.97 5.99 14.27
CA VAL A 30 -7.33 5.85 12.96
C VAL A 30 -8.19 4.92 12.11
N GLU A 31 -8.70 5.41 10.99
CA GLU A 31 -9.61 4.63 10.14
C GLU A 31 -9.49 5.04 8.67
N ALA A 32 -9.86 4.12 7.78
CA ALA A 32 -10.05 4.44 6.36
C ALA A 32 -11.54 4.58 6.07
N TYR A 33 -11.95 5.63 5.35
CA TYR A 33 -13.35 5.88 4.98
C TYR A 33 -14.35 5.93 6.15
N SER A 34 -14.09 6.77 7.18
CA SER A 34 -15.05 6.93 8.29
C SER A 34 -16.41 7.44 7.79
N GLU A 35 -17.47 6.69 8.08
CA GLU A 35 -18.87 7.02 7.75
C GLU A 35 -19.47 8.06 8.71
N ASP A 36 -18.99 8.11 9.96
CA ASP A 36 -19.40 9.10 10.97
C ASP A 36 -18.27 10.10 11.18
N ARG A 37 -18.47 11.32 10.69
CA ARG A 37 -17.50 12.44 10.81
C ARG A 37 -17.90 13.48 11.85
N ASP A 38 -19.11 13.38 12.39
CA ASP A 38 -19.66 14.34 13.34
C ASP A 38 -19.07 14.19 14.75
N LYS A 39 -18.58 12.99 15.11
CA LYS A 39 -18.02 12.71 16.46
C LYS A 39 -16.79 11.82 16.45
N ILE A 40 -15.74 12.29 15.79
CA ILE A 40 -14.45 11.59 15.76
C ILE A 40 -13.68 11.85 17.08
N PRO A 41 -13.25 10.80 17.81
CA PRO A 41 -12.35 10.94 18.95
C PRO A 41 -10.99 11.49 18.48
N THR A 42 -10.53 12.59 19.07
CA THR A 42 -9.26 13.23 18.67
C THR A 42 -8.19 13.12 19.76
N PRO A 43 -6.90 12.94 19.41
CA PRO A 43 -6.33 13.10 18.06
C PRO A 43 -6.64 11.95 17.09
N ALA A 44 -6.96 12.26 15.83
CA ALA A 44 -7.38 11.28 14.84
C ALA A 44 -6.60 11.33 13.53
N CYS A 45 -6.65 10.24 12.77
CA CYS A 45 -6.16 10.15 11.39
C CYS A 45 -7.15 9.39 10.50
N LEU A 46 -7.62 10.04 9.44
CA LEU A 46 -8.49 9.43 8.43
C LEU A 46 -7.71 9.21 7.14
N VAL A 47 -7.72 7.99 6.61
CA VAL A 47 -7.01 7.61 5.38
C VAL A 47 -8.00 7.41 4.24
N GLU A 48 -7.66 7.92 3.07
CA GLU A 48 -8.46 7.76 1.84
C GLU A 48 -7.56 7.58 0.62
N LEU A 49 -7.97 6.73 -0.32
CA LEU A 49 -7.54 6.85 -1.72
C LEU A 49 -8.35 7.98 -2.36
N THR A 50 -7.68 9.05 -2.78
CA THR A 50 -8.33 10.22 -3.39
C THR A 50 -8.42 10.13 -4.90
N GLU A 51 -7.47 9.44 -5.54
CA GLU A 51 -7.40 9.31 -6.99
C GLU A 51 -6.54 8.10 -7.36
N PHE A 52 -6.84 7.50 -8.51
CA PHE A 52 -6.02 6.46 -9.12
C PHE A 52 -5.91 6.74 -10.62
N GLU A 53 -4.68 6.79 -11.11
CA GLU A 53 -4.37 6.99 -12.53
C GLU A 53 -3.68 5.72 -13.06
N ALA A 54 -4.26 5.10 -14.09
CA ALA A 54 -3.60 3.99 -14.78
C ALA A 54 -2.33 4.49 -15.47
N ASP A 55 -1.25 3.73 -15.35
CA ASP A 55 0.05 4.09 -15.90
C ASP A 55 0.68 2.89 -16.61
N ALA A 56 0.48 2.85 -17.93
CA ALA A 56 1.00 1.79 -18.78
C ALA A 56 2.53 1.75 -18.84
N ASP A 57 3.22 2.86 -18.54
CA ASP A 57 4.69 2.89 -18.53
C ASP A 57 5.26 2.15 -17.30
N THR A 58 4.41 1.87 -16.32
CA THR A 58 4.77 1.12 -15.10
C THR A 58 4.29 -0.33 -15.12
N ASP A 59 3.69 -0.82 -16.21
CA ASP A 59 3.18 -2.18 -16.32
C ASP A 59 4.32 -3.22 -16.12
N PRO A 60 4.25 -4.06 -15.07
CA PRO A 60 5.26 -5.06 -14.79
C PRO A 60 5.17 -6.32 -15.68
N GLY A 61 4.22 -6.38 -16.62
CA GLY A 61 3.98 -7.54 -17.48
C GLY A 61 3.32 -8.70 -16.74
N THR A 62 2.61 -8.42 -15.64
CA THR A 62 1.90 -9.42 -14.84
C THR A 62 0.44 -9.60 -15.26
N GLY A 63 -0.05 -8.80 -16.21
CA GLY A 63 -1.45 -8.76 -16.59
C GLY A 63 -2.35 -8.02 -15.58
N GLN A 64 -1.76 -7.46 -14.53
CA GLN A 64 -2.44 -6.58 -13.58
C GLN A 64 -2.56 -5.16 -14.16
N LEU A 65 -3.55 -4.41 -13.68
CA LEU A 65 -3.66 -2.99 -13.99
C LEU A 65 -2.70 -2.21 -13.09
N SER A 66 -1.57 -1.77 -13.65
CA SER A 66 -0.64 -0.88 -12.97
C SER A 66 -1.10 0.57 -13.03
N GLY A 67 -0.89 1.30 -11.94
CA GLY A 67 -1.14 2.72 -11.87
C GLY A 67 -0.63 3.38 -10.61
N VAL A 68 -0.77 4.71 -10.56
CA VAL A 68 -0.40 5.55 -9.43
C VAL A 68 -1.64 5.84 -8.61
N ALA A 69 -1.63 5.37 -7.36
CA ALA A 69 -2.64 5.67 -6.36
C ALA A 69 -2.23 6.90 -5.54
N ASN A 70 -3.07 7.93 -5.54
CA ASN A 70 -2.94 9.11 -4.70
C ASN A 70 -3.75 8.90 -3.42
N PHE A 71 -3.04 8.85 -2.30
CA PHE A 71 -3.65 8.70 -0.98
C PHE A 71 -3.55 10.01 -0.21
N SER A 72 -4.49 10.19 0.71
CA SER A 72 -4.43 11.24 1.72
C SER A 72 -4.63 10.69 3.12
N ALA A 73 -3.97 11.33 4.09
CA ALA A 73 -4.18 11.15 5.51
C ALA A 73 -4.56 12.51 6.10
N ARG A 74 -5.79 12.65 6.57
CA ARG A 74 -6.25 13.83 7.30
C ARG A 74 -6.05 13.61 8.79
N PHE A 75 -5.23 14.43 9.42
CA PHE A 75 -5.08 14.45 10.86
C PHE A 75 -6.07 15.44 11.46
N LEU A 76 -6.73 15.08 12.56
CA LEU A 76 -7.72 15.91 13.25
C LEU A 76 -7.35 16.11 14.72
N MET A 77 -7.55 17.33 15.21
CA MET A 77 -7.38 17.68 16.62
C MET A 77 -8.45 18.66 17.08
N GLY A 78 -9.10 18.40 18.22
CA GLY A 78 -10.03 19.36 18.80
C GLY A 78 -9.36 20.68 19.25
N PHE A 79 -10.09 21.79 19.15
CA PHE A 79 -9.58 23.14 19.48
C PHE A 79 -9.25 23.37 20.96
N ARG A 80 -9.76 22.53 21.89
CA ARG A 80 -9.62 22.72 23.33
C ARG A 80 -8.70 21.69 23.96
N GLN A 81 -7.41 22.00 23.97
CA GLN A 81 -6.37 21.18 24.60
C GLN A 81 -5.64 22.02 25.67
N PRO A 82 -5.86 21.80 26.98
CA PRO A 82 -5.20 22.56 28.03
C PRO A 82 -3.67 22.46 27.93
N GLY A 83 -2.99 23.60 27.84
CA GLY A 83 -1.51 23.66 27.82
C GLY A 83 -0.86 23.33 26.48
N LEU A 84 -1.63 23.08 25.42
CA LEU A 84 -1.13 22.84 24.07
C LEU A 84 -1.62 23.93 23.09
N LEU A 85 -0.90 24.08 21.98
CA LEU A 85 -1.32 24.91 20.85
C LEU A 85 -1.81 23.97 19.72
N PRO A 86 -3.11 23.69 19.58
CA PRO A 86 -3.63 22.68 18.65
C PRO A 86 -3.12 22.84 17.22
N LYS A 87 -3.04 24.08 16.73
CA LYS A 87 -2.48 24.42 15.42
C LYS A 87 -1.03 23.96 15.23
N LEU A 88 -0.19 24.08 16.26
CA LEU A 88 1.19 23.63 16.18
C LEU A 88 1.28 22.10 16.31
N GLU A 89 0.50 21.52 17.22
CA GLU A 89 0.55 20.08 17.48
C GLU A 89 0.04 19.26 16.29
N ILE A 90 -1.02 19.69 15.61
CA ILE A 90 -1.49 19.01 14.39
C ILE A 90 -0.44 19.06 13.27
N ARG A 91 0.31 20.17 13.17
CA ARG A 91 1.38 20.32 12.18
C ARG A 91 2.55 19.39 12.45
N LYS A 92 2.97 19.29 13.71
CA LYS A 92 4.00 18.33 14.14
C LYS A 92 3.57 16.89 13.81
N LEU A 93 2.33 16.54 14.13
CA LEU A 93 1.79 15.20 13.89
C LEU A 93 1.79 14.84 12.40
N ALA A 94 1.29 15.73 11.54
CA ALA A 94 1.26 15.44 10.11
C ALA A 94 2.67 15.45 9.47
N LEU A 95 3.60 16.32 9.89
CA LEU A 95 4.98 16.23 9.40
C LEU A 95 5.71 14.98 9.90
N ALA A 96 5.42 14.53 11.12
CA ALA A 96 5.95 13.27 11.62
C ALA A 96 5.42 12.08 10.81
N PHE A 97 4.13 12.09 10.44
CA PHE A 97 3.58 11.11 9.50
C PHE A 97 4.22 11.21 8.12
N ALA A 98 4.38 12.40 7.55
CA ALA A 98 5.05 12.59 6.26
C ALA A 98 6.46 12.00 6.27
N ALA A 99 7.24 12.23 7.33
CA ALA A 99 8.56 11.63 7.50
C ALA A 99 8.49 10.10 7.62
N PHE A 100 7.52 9.56 8.36
CA PHE A 100 7.31 8.11 8.50
C PHE A 100 6.88 7.45 7.19
N ALA A 101 5.97 8.08 6.44
CA ALA A 101 5.40 7.56 5.19
C ALA A 101 6.44 7.55 4.05
N HIS A 102 7.49 8.37 4.14
CA HIS A 102 8.53 8.42 3.14
C HIS A 102 9.12 7.01 2.88
N LYS A 103 8.97 6.53 1.64
CA LYS A 103 9.43 5.21 1.18
C LYS A 103 8.75 3.99 1.84
N GLN A 104 7.65 4.17 2.57
CA GLN A 104 6.91 3.04 3.11
C GLN A 104 6.30 2.18 2.01
N ARG A 105 6.21 0.88 2.30
CA ARG A 105 5.45 -0.10 1.50
C ARG A 105 4.35 -0.78 2.31
N TRP A 106 4.22 -0.43 3.59
CA TRP A 106 3.17 -0.95 4.48
C TRP A 106 3.18 -2.48 4.66
N GLY A 107 4.30 -3.14 4.34
CA GLY A 107 4.38 -4.61 4.31
C GLY A 107 3.60 -5.24 3.14
N GLN A 108 3.20 -4.46 2.14
CA GLN A 108 2.45 -4.89 0.97
C GLN A 108 3.31 -4.85 -0.31
N PRO A 109 2.96 -5.62 -1.36
CA PRO A 109 3.69 -5.65 -2.63
C PRO A 109 3.35 -4.42 -3.50
N VAL A 110 3.60 -3.22 -2.98
CA VAL A 110 3.34 -1.94 -3.65
C VAL A 110 4.64 -1.15 -3.81
N GLY A 111 4.65 -0.15 -4.70
CA GLY A 111 5.75 0.80 -4.86
C GLY A 111 6.10 1.52 -3.56
N ALA A 112 7.25 2.20 -3.50
CA ALA A 112 7.59 3.00 -2.31
C ALA A 112 6.76 4.29 -2.28
N ALA A 113 6.11 4.61 -1.16
CA ALA A 113 5.33 5.82 -1.01
C ALA A 113 6.17 7.09 -1.26
N GLN A 114 5.63 7.99 -2.07
CA GLN A 114 6.22 9.27 -2.47
C GLN A 114 5.37 10.40 -1.90
N VAL A 115 5.80 10.97 -0.79
CA VAL A 115 5.08 12.09 -0.15
C VAL A 115 5.08 13.30 -1.09
N VAL A 116 3.88 13.82 -1.37
CA VAL A 116 3.66 15.01 -2.20
C VAL A 116 3.79 16.26 -1.34
N GLY A 117 3.19 16.24 -0.16
CA GLY A 117 3.23 17.37 0.76
C GLY A 117 2.22 17.27 1.89
N ALA A 118 2.13 18.35 2.68
CA ALA A 118 1.19 18.50 3.78
C ALA A 118 0.62 19.92 3.79
N TRP A 119 -0.71 20.05 3.92
CA TRP A 119 -1.42 21.33 3.81
C TRP A 119 -2.60 21.43 4.78
N PRO A 120 -3.04 22.67 5.12
CA PRO A 120 -4.35 22.89 5.73
C PRO A 120 -5.46 22.31 4.86
N ASP A 121 -6.47 21.73 5.51
CA ASP A 121 -7.64 21.16 4.84
C ASP A 121 -8.91 21.68 5.53
N ASP A 122 -9.32 22.88 5.12
CA ASP A 122 -10.36 23.66 5.78
C ASP A 122 -11.68 23.66 4.97
N PHE A 123 -11.90 22.68 4.10
CA PHE A 123 -13.01 22.67 3.13
C PHE A 123 -14.06 21.58 3.37
N ASP A 124 -13.98 20.82 4.47
CA ASP A 124 -14.95 19.80 4.84
C ASP A 124 -15.83 20.29 6.01
N PRO A 125 -17.10 20.70 5.75
CA PRO A 125 -17.99 21.21 6.79
C PRO A 125 -18.23 20.24 7.95
N GLU A 126 -18.13 18.93 7.71
CA GLU A 126 -18.30 17.92 8.76
C GLU A 126 -17.12 17.94 9.76
N LEU A 127 -16.00 18.53 9.35
CA LEU A 127 -14.77 18.63 10.15
C LEU A 127 -14.50 20.04 10.71
N ASP A 128 -15.40 21.00 10.51
CA ASP A 128 -15.26 22.41 10.95
C ASP A 128 -14.99 22.56 12.47
N GLN A 129 -15.35 21.56 13.26
CA GLN A 129 -15.10 21.51 14.71
C GLN A 129 -13.67 21.08 15.11
N TYR A 130 -12.81 20.79 14.13
CA TYR A 130 -11.45 20.31 14.32
C TYR A 130 -10.42 21.22 13.62
N GLU A 131 -9.19 21.23 14.14
CA GLU A 131 -8.02 21.62 13.34
C GLU A 131 -7.63 20.42 12.47
N VAL A 132 -7.61 20.63 11.15
CA VAL A 132 -7.33 19.56 10.19
C VAL A 132 -6.06 19.86 9.39
N TRP A 133 -5.23 18.84 9.20
CA TRP A 133 -4.07 18.92 8.31
C TRP A 133 -3.97 17.64 7.47
N ARG A 134 -3.90 17.81 6.15
CA ARG A 134 -3.84 16.70 5.20
C ARG A 134 -2.41 16.46 4.73
N VAL A 135 -2.00 15.21 4.71
CA VAL A 135 -0.75 14.75 4.06
C VAL A 135 -1.13 13.90 2.86
N GLU A 136 -0.56 14.20 1.69
CA GLU A 136 -0.77 13.39 0.49
C GLU A 136 0.50 12.65 0.09
N TRP A 137 0.34 11.44 -0.41
CA TRP A 137 1.41 10.67 -1.03
C TRP A 137 0.90 9.88 -2.23
N ARG A 138 1.83 9.54 -3.13
CA ARG A 138 1.57 8.71 -4.30
C ARG A 138 2.27 7.37 -4.16
N GLN A 139 1.66 6.32 -4.69
CA GLN A 139 2.23 4.98 -4.64
C GLN A 139 1.78 4.16 -5.84
N THR A 140 2.74 3.53 -6.53
CA THR A 140 2.43 2.58 -7.60
C THR A 140 1.80 1.32 -7.01
N ILE A 141 0.67 0.89 -7.55
CA ILE A 141 0.00 -0.34 -7.17
C ILE A 141 -0.42 -1.12 -8.43
N ASP A 142 -0.38 -2.44 -8.33
CA ASP A 142 -0.78 -3.37 -9.39
C ASP A 142 -2.06 -4.10 -8.97
N LEU A 143 -3.17 -3.84 -9.67
CA LEU A 143 -4.49 -4.35 -9.29
C LEU A 143 -4.95 -5.52 -10.18
N GLY A 144 -5.52 -6.54 -9.57
CA GLY A 144 -6.02 -7.74 -10.24
C GLY A 144 -5.13 -8.97 -10.03
N GLU A 145 -5.51 -10.07 -10.68
CA GLU A 145 -4.78 -11.33 -10.62
C GLU A 145 -3.52 -11.30 -11.49
N THR A 146 -2.44 -11.91 -11.01
CA THR A 146 -1.24 -12.10 -11.82
C THR A 146 -1.38 -13.29 -12.77
N VAL A 147 -0.92 -13.15 -14.01
CA VAL A 147 -0.80 -14.27 -14.95
C VAL A 147 0.32 -15.24 -14.56
N TRP A 148 1.27 -14.77 -13.75
CA TRP A 148 2.41 -15.57 -13.27
C TRP A 148 1.99 -16.42 -12.08
N LYS A 149 1.42 -17.58 -12.38
CA LYS A 149 1.12 -18.59 -11.36
C LYS A 149 2.37 -19.41 -11.05
N PRO A 150 2.56 -19.87 -9.81
CA PRO A 150 3.64 -20.80 -9.47
C PRO A 150 3.58 -21.99 -10.41
N THR A 151 4.63 -22.18 -11.21
CA THR A 151 4.77 -23.40 -11.98
C THR A 151 5.32 -24.49 -11.08
N PRO A 152 4.88 -25.76 -11.23
CA PRO A 152 5.49 -26.86 -10.52
C PRO A 152 7.00 -26.85 -10.79
N ILE A 153 7.80 -26.79 -9.73
CA ILE A 153 9.25 -26.91 -9.86
C ILE A 153 9.53 -28.34 -10.34
N PRO A 154 10.18 -28.54 -11.49
CA PRO A 154 10.50 -29.88 -11.96
C PRO A 154 11.33 -30.62 -10.91
N THR A 155 10.84 -31.77 -10.44
CA THR A 155 11.55 -32.62 -9.50
C THR A 155 12.59 -33.50 -10.19
N THR A 156 12.43 -33.70 -11.50
CA THR A 156 13.25 -34.62 -12.29
C THR A 156 13.51 -33.97 -13.65
N VAL A 157 14.77 -33.97 -14.09
CA VAL A 157 15.21 -33.39 -15.38
C VAL A 157 15.98 -34.45 -16.15
N HIS A 158 15.46 -34.81 -17.33
CA HIS A 158 16.10 -35.76 -18.24
C HIS A 158 16.60 -35.04 -19.50
N LEU A 159 17.77 -35.46 -19.99
CA LEU A 159 18.45 -34.90 -21.17
C LEU A 159 18.44 -35.93 -22.31
N GLY A 160 17.85 -35.56 -23.44
CA GLY A 160 17.94 -36.32 -24.70
C GLY A 160 18.94 -35.69 -25.68
N THR A 161 19.64 -36.53 -26.45
CA THR A 161 20.61 -36.07 -27.47
C THR A 161 20.18 -36.55 -28.86
N ALA A 162 20.15 -35.63 -29.84
CA ALA A 162 19.80 -35.98 -31.21
C ALA A 162 20.78 -37.00 -31.82
N PRO A 163 20.30 -37.98 -32.62
CA PRO A 163 18.94 -38.11 -33.14
C PRO A 163 17.95 -38.85 -32.23
N ALA A 164 18.38 -39.35 -31.06
CA ALA A 164 17.55 -40.11 -30.12
C ALA A 164 16.67 -39.18 -29.26
N ILE A 165 15.73 -38.49 -29.91
CA ILE A 165 14.78 -37.57 -29.28
C ILE A 165 13.36 -37.84 -29.78
N GLY A 166 12.36 -37.58 -28.93
CA GLY A 166 10.94 -37.73 -29.23
C GLY A 166 10.25 -38.83 -28.42
N PRO A 167 8.93 -39.02 -28.58
CA PRO A 167 8.14 -39.92 -27.74
C PRO A 167 8.59 -41.39 -27.74
N GLY A 168 9.27 -41.85 -28.79
CA GLY A 168 9.80 -43.22 -28.88
C GLY A 168 11.19 -43.43 -28.27
N HIS A 169 11.84 -42.37 -27.79
CA HIS A 169 13.21 -42.36 -27.26
C HIS A 169 13.27 -41.91 -25.80
N VAL A 170 12.12 -41.91 -25.09
CA VAL A 170 12.04 -41.45 -23.69
C VAL A 170 12.99 -42.23 -22.78
N ASP A 171 13.13 -43.54 -23.03
CA ASP A 171 14.03 -44.42 -22.28
C ASP A 171 15.52 -44.16 -22.59
N ASP A 172 15.83 -43.43 -23.67
CA ASP A 172 17.19 -43.06 -24.05
C ASP A 172 17.66 -41.77 -23.33
N TYR A 173 16.78 -41.10 -22.57
CA TYR A 173 17.12 -39.84 -21.91
C TYR A 173 17.85 -40.09 -20.58
N GLU A 174 18.93 -39.36 -20.35
CA GLU A 174 19.71 -39.44 -19.12
C GLU A 174 19.17 -38.47 -18.07
N GLN A 175 18.90 -38.95 -16.86
CA GLN A 175 18.54 -38.08 -15.74
C GLN A 175 19.77 -37.29 -15.28
N ILE A 176 19.68 -35.97 -15.34
CA ILE A 176 20.77 -35.05 -14.97
C ILE A 176 20.49 -34.25 -13.69
N ALA A 177 19.24 -34.25 -13.20
CA ALA A 177 18.86 -33.68 -11.91
C ALA A 177 17.56 -34.30 -11.36
N GLY A 178 17.40 -34.27 -10.03
CA GLY A 178 16.28 -34.89 -9.31
C GLY A 178 16.68 -36.19 -8.61
N GLU A 179 15.96 -36.58 -7.55
CA GLU A 179 15.99 -37.96 -7.01
C GLU A 179 15.19 -38.90 -7.90
#